data_AF-A0A1Y5HRB3-F1
#
_entry.id   AF-A0A1Y5HRB3-F1
#
_cell.length_a   1.000
_cell.length_b   1.000
_cell.length_c   1.000
_cell.angle_alpha   90.00
_cell.angle_beta   90.00
_cell.angle_gamma   90.00
#
_symmetry.space_group_name_H-M   'P 1'
#
loop_
_entity.id
_entity.type
_entity.pdbx_description
1 polymer ?
#
loop_
_entity_poly.entity_id
_entity_poly.type
_entity_poly.pdbx_seq_one_letter_code
_entity_poly.pdbx_strand_id
1 'polypeptide(L)'
;MKPIGKLLLTFPGKYWKDLTLAALIFTAVTVWMQRDMLQLTQQADNFVLPGLSTPSAAILNPGERTLVYFFAPWCNICKLSIGNLSRLNDELHTVAVALDYKNAQQVATFVGDRELKVPVLLGNSQVAAAYQISVYPSYYVIDGQGKVLGRSAGYSSLAGLLWRTQKI
;
A
#
# COMPACT_ATOMS: atom_id res chain seq x y z
N MET A 1 -18.24 -3.13 43.94
CA MET A 1 -17.31 -2.08 43.44
C MET A 1 -15.88 -2.46 43.79
N LYS A 2 -15.06 -2.84 42.81
CA LYS A 2 -13.61 -3.07 42.93
C LYS A 2 -12.89 -1.95 42.16
N PRO A 3 -11.82 -1.33 42.70
CA PRO A 3 -11.17 -0.21 42.03
C PRO A 3 -10.32 -0.73 40.87
N ILE A 4 -10.61 -0.21 39.68
CA ILE A 4 -9.82 -0.35 38.46
C ILE A 4 -8.66 0.64 38.61
N GLY A 5 -7.56 0.20 39.20
CA GLY A 5 -6.47 1.10 39.55
C GLY A 5 -5.15 0.36 39.71
N LYS A 6 -4.52 0.07 38.55
CA LYS A 6 -3.08 -0.16 38.29
C LYS A 6 -2.91 -1.07 37.08
N LEU A 7 -3.27 -0.55 35.91
CA LEU A 7 -2.61 -0.95 34.67
C LEU A 7 -1.67 0.21 34.27
N LEU A 8 -0.81 0.62 35.22
CA LEU A 8 0.28 1.53 34.92
C LEU A 8 1.39 0.71 34.29
N LEU A 9 1.61 1.03 33.02
CA LEU A 9 2.70 0.61 32.15
C LEU A 9 4.05 0.91 32.82
N THR A 10 4.53 0.02 33.68
CA THR A 10 5.95 -0.03 34.03
C THR A 10 6.66 -0.78 32.92
N PHE A 11 6.93 -0.13 31.79
CA PHE A 11 7.98 -0.56 30.88
C PHE A 11 9.30 -0.36 31.63
N PRO A 12 10.00 -1.42 32.07
CA PRO A 12 11.21 -1.24 32.84
C PRO A 12 12.28 -0.71 31.87
N GLY A 13 12.96 0.37 32.25
CA GLY A 13 14.02 1.04 31.46
C GLY A 13 15.20 0.14 31.04
N LYS A 14 15.17 -1.15 31.39
CA LYS A 14 16.09 -2.21 30.97
C LYS A 14 16.02 -2.50 29.47
N TYR A 15 14.85 -2.42 28.84
CA TYR A 15 14.67 -2.73 27.41
C TYR A 15 14.77 -1.51 26.49
N TRP A 16 15.09 -0.32 27.02
CA TRP A 16 15.18 0.89 26.20
C TRP A 16 16.23 0.75 25.10
N LYS A 17 17.38 0.13 25.40
CA LYS A 17 18.44 -0.12 24.41
C LYS A 17 17.95 -1.04 23.28
N ASP A 18 17.24 -2.11 23.63
CA ASP A 18 16.68 -3.05 22.65
C ASP A 18 15.60 -2.39 21.79
N LEU A 19 14.74 -1.56 22.39
CA LEU A 19 13.74 -0.78 21.67
C LEU A 19 14.37 0.26 20.74
N THR A 20 15.42 0.97 21.19
CA THR A 20 16.14 1.91 20.33
C THR A 20 16.83 1.19 19.17
N LEU A 21 17.44 0.03 19.43
CA LEU A 21 18.08 -0.77 18.40
C LEU A 21 17.05 -1.30 17.39
N ALA A 22 15.92 -1.82 17.87
CA ALA A 22 14.83 -2.27 17.01
C ALA A 22 14.25 -1.13 16.16
N ALA A 23 14.08 0.05 16.73
CA ALA A 23 13.61 1.23 16.00
C ALA A 23 14.62 1.67 14.94
N LEU A 24 15.92 1.64 15.23
CA LEU A 24 17.00 1.95 14.27
C LEU A 24 17.05 0.93 13.13
N ILE A 25 16.95 -0.36 13.44
CA ILE A 25 16.90 -1.41 12.41
C ILE A 25 15.66 -1.25 11.54
N PHE A 26 14.49 -1.02 12.15
CA PHE A 26 13.24 -0.83 11.43
C PHE A 26 13.30 0.40 10.50
N THR A 27 13.82 1.52 10.98
CA THR A 27 14.00 2.72 10.16
C THR A 27 15.01 2.49 9.04
N ALA A 28 16.14 1.84 9.32
CA ALA A 28 17.13 1.50 8.29
C ALA A 28 16.53 0.60 7.19
N VAL A 29 15.80 -0.45 7.56
CA VAL A 29 15.11 -1.35 6.62
C VAL A 29 14.07 -0.59 5.81
N THR A 30 13.27 0.27 6.45
CA THR A 30 12.23 1.05 5.77
C THR A 30 12.83 2.02 4.76
N VAL A 31 13.90 2.73 5.14
CA VAL A 31 14.63 3.65 4.25
C VAL A 31 15.23 2.89 3.09
N TRP A 32 15.81 1.71 3.34
CA TRP A 32 16.36 0.86 2.30
C TRP A 32 15.28 0.39 1.32
N MET A 33 14.13 -0.09 1.80
CA MET A 33 13.00 -0.50 0.95
C MET A 33 12.42 0.65 0.12
N GLN A 34 12.40 1.88 0.65
CA GLN A 34 11.87 3.06 -0.05
C GLN A 34 12.87 3.71 -1.01
N ARG A 35 14.16 3.40 -0.89
CA ARG A 35 15.21 4.00 -1.72
C ARG A 35 14.98 3.74 -3.20
N ASP A 36 14.50 2.56 -3.53
CA ASP A 36 14.35 2.10 -4.91
C ASP A 36 12.97 2.47 -5.52
N MET A 37 12.11 3.16 -4.77
CA MET A 37 10.79 3.61 -5.25
C MET A 37 10.87 4.93 -6.04
N LEU A 38 9.79 5.31 -6.74
CA LEU A 38 9.68 6.58 -7.45
C LEU A 38 9.86 7.76 -6.50
N GLN A 39 10.59 8.79 -6.92
CA GLN A 39 10.84 9.97 -6.08
C GLN A 39 9.59 10.83 -5.92
N LEU A 40 9.53 11.62 -4.84
CA LEU A 40 8.49 12.63 -4.71
C LEU A 40 8.59 13.62 -5.88
N THR A 41 7.44 14.08 -6.37
CA THR A 41 7.27 14.94 -7.55
C THR A 41 7.63 14.33 -8.90
N GLN A 42 8.15 13.09 -8.93
CA GLN A 42 8.37 12.36 -10.17
C GLN A 42 7.03 12.06 -10.84
N GLN A 43 7.01 12.12 -12.18
CA GLN A 43 5.85 11.75 -12.98
C GLN A 43 5.69 10.22 -12.97
N ALA A 44 4.51 9.75 -12.61
CA ALA A 44 4.12 8.35 -12.72
C ALA A 44 3.45 8.08 -14.07
N ASP A 45 3.78 6.94 -14.67
CA ASP A 45 3.21 6.52 -15.95
C ASP A 45 1.77 6.04 -15.78
N ASN A 46 0.86 6.53 -16.63
CA ASN A 46 -0.53 6.12 -16.61
C ASN A 46 -0.80 4.95 -17.57
N PHE A 47 -0.66 3.72 -17.09
CA PHE A 47 -0.95 2.53 -17.89
C PHE A 47 -2.45 2.24 -17.93
N VAL A 48 -2.94 1.76 -19.08
CA VAL A 48 -4.25 1.14 -19.21
C VAL A 48 -4.09 -0.36 -19.08
N LEU A 49 -4.69 -0.94 -18.05
CA LEU A 49 -4.51 -2.34 -17.67
C LEU A 49 -5.85 -3.10 -17.72
N PRO A 50 -5.84 -4.41 -18.06
CA PRO A 50 -7.03 -5.24 -17.95
C PRO A 50 -7.56 -5.27 -16.52
N GLY A 51 -8.86 -5.09 -16.34
CA GLY A 51 -9.50 -5.34 -15.05
C GLY A 51 -9.67 -6.83 -14.79
N LEU A 52 -9.64 -7.24 -13.52
CA LEU A 52 -9.89 -8.63 -13.13
C LEU A 52 -11.36 -9.03 -13.34
N SER A 53 -12.28 -8.13 -13.01
CA SER A 53 -13.74 -8.32 -13.14
C SER A 53 -14.43 -7.13 -13.82
N THR A 54 -13.64 -6.20 -14.33
CA THR A 54 -14.08 -4.98 -15.03
C THR A 54 -13.39 -4.90 -16.39
N PRO A 55 -13.88 -4.05 -17.31
CA PRO A 55 -13.11 -3.67 -18.48
C PRO A 55 -11.72 -3.11 -18.11
N SER A 56 -10.85 -3.00 -19.11
CA SER A 56 -9.57 -2.32 -18.94
C SER A 56 -9.77 -0.88 -18.44
N ALA A 57 -8.93 -0.45 -17.51
CA ALA A 57 -8.96 0.89 -16.95
C ALA A 57 -7.56 1.45 -16.76
N ALA A 58 -7.45 2.78 -16.74
CA ALA A 58 -6.21 3.47 -16.43
C ALA A 58 -5.87 3.34 -14.92
N ILE A 59 -4.59 3.34 -14.57
CA ILE A 59 -4.15 3.37 -13.17
C ILE A 59 -4.50 4.72 -12.53
N LEU A 60 -4.29 5.82 -13.26
CA LEU A 60 -4.52 7.18 -12.79
C LEU A 60 -5.77 7.77 -13.43
N ASN A 61 -6.53 8.53 -12.65
CA ASN A 61 -7.65 9.33 -13.14
C ASN A 61 -7.27 10.82 -13.21
N PRO A 62 -7.19 11.43 -14.41
CA PRO A 62 -6.82 12.84 -14.54
C PRO A 62 -7.71 13.77 -13.70
N GLY A 63 -7.10 14.69 -12.96
CA GLY A 63 -7.80 15.62 -12.08
C GLY A 63 -8.16 15.06 -10.70
N GLU A 64 -7.99 13.75 -10.47
CA GLU A 64 -8.25 13.11 -9.18
C GLU A 64 -6.98 12.58 -8.54
N ARG A 65 -6.91 12.66 -7.21
CA ARG A 65 -5.83 12.02 -6.47
C ARG A 65 -6.04 10.51 -6.49
N THR A 66 -4.95 9.78 -6.71
CA THR A 66 -4.97 8.33 -6.82
C THR A 66 -4.11 7.68 -5.74
N LEU A 67 -4.65 6.69 -5.03
CA LEU A 67 -3.88 5.72 -4.25
C LEU A 67 -3.73 4.43 -5.07
N VAL A 68 -2.49 4.13 -5.47
CA VAL A 68 -2.15 2.88 -6.17
C VAL A 68 -1.58 1.89 -5.16
N TYR A 69 -2.19 0.72 -5.06
CA TYR A 69 -1.76 -0.39 -4.21
C TYR A 69 -1.23 -1.55 -5.05
N PHE A 70 0.08 -1.77 -5.03
CA PHE A 70 0.73 -2.88 -5.72
C PHE A 70 0.84 -4.11 -4.82
N PHE A 71 0.40 -5.27 -5.30
CA PHE A 71 0.46 -6.53 -4.56
C PHE A 71 0.72 -7.73 -5.46
N ALA A 72 1.09 -8.84 -4.82
CA ALA A 72 1.17 -10.14 -5.47
C ALA A 72 0.31 -11.18 -4.74
N PRO A 73 -0.32 -12.16 -5.43
CA PRO A 73 -1.20 -13.14 -4.78
C PRO A 73 -0.53 -14.02 -3.71
N TRP A 74 0.78 -14.25 -3.84
CA TRP A 74 1.57 -15.05 -2.90
C TRP A 74 1.98 -14.26 -1.64
N CYS A 75 1.80 -12.94 -1.63
CA CYS A 75 2.20 -12.07 -0.53
C CYS A 75 1.24 -12.17 0.65
N ASN A 76 1.66 -12.81 1.73
CA ASN A 76 0.84 -12.96 2.94
C ASN A 76 0.53 -11.62 3.62
N ILE A 77 1.48 -10.69 3.65
CA ILE A 77 1.25 -9.38 4.28
C ILE A 77 0.24 -8.53 3.48
N CYS A 78 0.15 -8.75 2.18
CA CYS A 78 -0.86 -8.15 1.32
C CYS A 78 -2.27 -8.61 1.72
N LYS A 79 -2.43 -9.89 2.09
CA LYS A 79 -3.71 -10.43 2.60
C LYS A 79 -4.19 -9.67 3.84
N LEU A 80 -3.27 -9.29 4.72
CA LEU A 80 -3.60 -8.60 5.97
C LEU A 80 -3.93 -7.11 5.79
N SER A 81 -3.53 -6.50 4.67
CA SER A 81 -3.61 -5.04 4.47
C SER A 81 -4.60 -4.63 3.38
N ILE A 82 -4.81 -5.45 2.35
CA ILE A 82 -5.62 -5.06 1.18
C ILE A 82 -7.09 -4.72 1.52
N GLY A 83 -7.66 -5.36 2.55
CA GLY A 83 -9.03 -5.05 3.00
C GLY A 83 -9.19 -3.65 3.58
N ASN A 84 -8.09 -2.97 3.95
CA ASN A 84 -8.14 -1.59 4.42
C ASN A 84 -8.47 -0.60 3.29
N LEU A 85 -8.23 -0.97 2.02
CA LEU A 85 -8.48 -0.10 0.86
C LEU A 85 -9.97 0.25 0.72
N SER A 86 -10.86 -0.72 0.97
CA SER A 86 -12.32 -0.53 0.91
C SER A 86 -12.89 0.43 1.96
N ARG A 87 -12.05 0.95 2.88
CA ARG A 87 -12.44 1.86 3.96
C ARG A 87 -11.89 3.28 3.78
N LEU A 88 -11.26 3.56 2.64
CA LEU A 88 -10.75 4.88 2.31
C LEU A 88 -11.88 5.77 1.77
N ASN A 89 -11.66 7.09 1.79
CA ASN A 89 -12.64 8.08 1.34
C ASN A 89 -12.99 7.89 -0.14
N ASP A 90 -14.27 8.03 -0.49
CA ASP A 90 -14.78 7.92 -1.86
C ASP A 90 -14.24 9.02 -2.79
N GLU A 91 -13.77 10.15 -2.25
CA GLU A 91 -13.14 11.24 -3.02
C GLU A 91 -11.72 10.91 -3.51
N LEU A 92 -11.14 9.78 -3.07
CA LEU A 92 -9.81 9.33 -3.48
C LEU A 92 -9.94 8.14 -4.42
N HIS A 93 -9.49 8.30 -5.67
CA HIS A 93 -9.42 7.19 -6.61
C HIS A 93 -8.47 6.12 -6.06
N THR A 94 -9.00 4.98 -5.63
CA THR A 94 -8.18 3.90 -5.07
C THR A 94 -8.17 2.72 -6.02
N VAL A 95 -6.99 2.24 -6.40
CA VAL A 95 -6.83 1.13 -7.34
C VAL A 95 -5.82 0.12 -6.81
N ALA A 96 -6.15 -1.17 -6.91
CA ALA A 96 -5.24 -2.25 -6.61
C ALA A 96 -4.67 -2.83 -7.90
N VAL A 97 -3.35 -2.92 -8.02
CA VAL A 97 -2.65 -3.48 -9.19
C VAL A 97 -1.96 -4.77 -8.78
N ALA A 98 -2.42 -5.88 -9.35
CA ALA A 98 -1.79 -7.18 -9.16
C ALA A 98 -0.54 -7.28 -10.04
N LEU A 99 0.56 -7.77 -9.46
CA LEU A 99 1.84 -8.06 -10.11
C LEU A 99 2.30 -9.47 -9.70
N ASP A 100 3.34 -9.98 -10.35
CA ASP A 100 4.01 -11.24 -10.03
C ASP A 100 3.07 -12.44 -9.80
N TYR A 101 2.09 -12.60 -10.69
CA TYR A 101 1.15 -13.71 -10.72
C TYR A 101 1.33 -14.53 -11.99
N LYS A 102 0.95 -15.82 -11.96
CA LYS A 102 1.07 -16.71 -13.13
C LYS A 102 -0.11 -16.60 -14.10
N ASN A 103 -1.31 -16.38 -13.56
CA ASN A 103 -2.55 -16.22 -14.33
C ASN A 103 -3.58 -15.42 -13.52
N ALA A 104 -4.59 -14.88 -14.20
CA ALA A 104 -5.65 -14.08 -13.57
C ALA A 104 -6.43 -14.86 -12.49
N GLN A 105 -6.50 -16.19 -12.59
CA GLN A 105 -7.18 -17.02 -11.59
C GLN A 105 -6.51 -16.93 -10.21
N GLN A 106 -5.17 -16.84 -10.14
CA GLN A 106 -4.48 -16.62 -8.86
C GLN A 106 -4.89 -15.30 -8.20
N VAL A 107 -5.07 -14.25 -9.00
CA VAL A 107 -5.53 -12.95 -8.52
C VAL A 107 -6.98 -13.05 -8.07
N ALA A 108 -7.85 -13.71 -8.85
CA ALA A 108 -9.24 -13.97 -8.49
C ALA A 108 -9.38 -14.70 -7.14
N THR A 109 -8.61 -15.78 -6.93
CA THR A 109 -8.60 -16.50 -5.65
C THR A 109 -8.10 -15.64 -4.49
N PHE A 110 -7.11 -14.76 -4.73
CA PHE A 110 -6.62 -13.87 -3.68
C PHE A 110 -7.67 -12.84 -3.22
N VAL A 111 -8.47 -12.32 -4.16
CA VAL A 111 -9.46 -11.26 -3.88
C VAL A 111 -10.83 -11.80 -3.44
N GLY A 112 -11.20 -13.02 -3.86
CA GLY A 112 -12.54 -13.59 -3.70
C GLY A 112 -13.08 -13.63 -2.28
N ASP A 113 -12.20 -13.69 -1.28
CA ASP A 113 -12.59 -13.80 0.13
C ASP A 113 -12.57 -12.44 0.88
N ARG A 114 -12.35 -11.32 0.18
CA ARG A 114 -11.93 -10.06 0.84
C ARG A 114 -12.87 -8.87 0.66
N GLU A 115 -14.01 -9.05 -0.01
CA GLU A 115 -15.00 -7.99 -0.28
C GLU A 115 -14.34 -6.66 -0.71
N LEU A 116 -13.38 -6.75 -1.63
CA LEU A 116 -12.71 -5.57 -2.16
C LEU A 116 -13.72 -4.70 -2.91
N LYS A 117 -13.85 -3.43 -2.50
CA LYS A 117 -14.70 -2.43 -3.17
C LYS A 117 -13.92 -1.52 -4.11
N VAL A 118 -12.64 -1.81 -4.33
CA VAL A 118 -11.77 -1.04 -5.20
C VAL A 118 -11.46 -1.86 -6.47
N PRO A 119 -11.31 -1.22 -7.64
CA PRO A 119 -10.94 -1.91 -8.86
C PRO A 119 -9.60 -2.64 -8.71
N VAL A 120 -9.55 -3.86 -9.25
CA VAL A 120 -8.35 -4.69 -9.30
C VAL A 120 -7.90 -4.80 -10.74
N LEU A 121 -6.74 -4.23 -11.03
CA LEU A 121 -6.12 -4.24 -12.35
C LEU A 121 -5.00 -5.29 -12.43
N LEU A 122 -4.81 -5.83 -13.62
CA LEU A 122 -3.84 -6.86 -13.94
C LEU A 122 -2.61 -6.23 -14.57
N GLY A 123 -1.59 -5.98 -13.75
CA GLY A 123 -0.31 -5.42 -14.17
C GLY A 123 0.65 -6.46 -14.73
N ASN A 124 1.82 -6.00 -15.16
CA ASN A 124 2.88 -6.85 -15.71
C ASN A 124 4.27 -6.32 -15.29
N SER A 125 5.34 -6.96 -15.75
CA SER A 125 6.71 -6.57 -15.44
C SER A 125 7.08 -5.16 -15.92
N GLN A 126 6.47 -4.64 -16.98
CA GLN A 126 6.69 -3.27 -17.44
C GLN A 126 6.10 -2.27 -16.44
N VAL A 127 4.90 -2.53 -15.93
CA VAL A 127 4.29 -1.72 -14.86
C VAL A 127 5.14 -1.77 -13.59
N ALA A 128 5.59 -2.97 -13.20
CA ALA A 128 6.45 -3.14 -12.03
C ALA A 128 7.76 -2.33 -12.17
N ALA A 129 8.39 -2.36 -13.35
CA ALA A 129 9.60 -1.61 -13.62
C ALA A 129 9.36 -0.09 -13.62
N ALA A 130 8.30 0.38 -14.28
CA ALA A 130 7.94 1.79 -14.37
C ALA A 130 7.62 2.40 -13.00
N TYR A 131 6.97 1.64 -12.12
CA TYR A 131 6.69 2.04 -10.74
C TYR A 131 7.78 1.65 -9.74
N GLN A 132 8.89 1.08 -10.23
CA GLN A 132 10.03 0.61 -9.43
C GLN A 132 9.62 -0.27 -8.24
N ILE A 133 8.74 -1.24 -8.49
CA ILE A 133 8.22 -2.16 -7.48
C ILE A 133 9.24 -3.27 -7.22
N SER A 134 9.84 -3.26 -6.04
CA SER A 134 10.77 -4.29 -5.57
C SER A 134 10.24 -5.13 -4.41
N VAL A 135 9.13 -4.71 -3.80
CA VAL A 135 8.56 -5.33 -2.60
C VAL A 135 7.05 -5.14 -2.52
N TYR A 136 6.38 -6.03 -1.78
CA TYR A 136 4.93 -6.03 -1.61
C TYR A 136 4.48 -5.98 -0.13
N PRO A 137 3.34 -5.33 0.16
CA PRO A 137 2.68 -4.38 -0.73
C PRO A 137 3.48 -3.08 -0.86
N SER A 138 3.26 -2.38 -1.97
CA SER A 138 3.80 -1.04 -2.21
C SER A 138 2.65 -0.07 -2.51
N TYR A 139 2.78 1.16 -2.03
CA TYR A 139 1.74 2.19 -2.10
C TYR A 139 2.33 3.45 -2.70
N TYR A 140 1.59 4.06 -3.62
CA TYR A 140 1.84 5.41 -4.09
C TYR A 140 0.59 6.27 -3.96
N VAL A 141 0.77 7.49 -3.45
CA VAL A 141 -0.24 8.55 -3.54
C VAL A 141 0.21 9.48 -4.66
N ILE A 142 -0.65 9.70 -5.64
CA ILE A 142 -0.36 10.43 -6.87
C ILE A 142 -1.41 11.53 -7.03
N ASP A 143 -0.99 12.74 -7.42
CA ASP A 143 -1.92 13.84 -7.66
C ASP A 143 -2.65 13.72 -9.01
N GLY A 144 -3.64 14.60 -9.24
CA GLY A 144 -4.41 14.62 -10.50
C GLY A 144 -3.60 15.03 -11.74
N GLN A 145 -2.33 15.43 -11.58
CA GLN A 145 -1.38 15.69 -12.68
C GLN A 145 -0.45 14.50 -12.92
N GLY A 146 -0.53 13.45 -12.09
CA GLY A 146 0.31 12.26 -12.18
C GLY A 146 1.64 12.36 -11.43
N LYS A 147 1.82 13.33 -10.54
CA LYS A 147 3.05 13.44 -9.72
C LYS A 147 2.92 12.66 -8.43
N VAL A 148 4.00 11.97 -8.05
CA VAL A 148 4.06 11.22 -6.80
C VAL A 148 4.11 12.18 -5.60
N LEU A 149 3.06 12.12 -4.77
CA LEU A 149 2.92 12.85 -3.51
C LEU A 149 3.46 12.08 -2.31
N GLY A 150 3.40 10.74 -2.36
CA GLY A 150 3.83 9.89 -1.26
C GLY A 150 4.10 8.47 -1.71
N ARG A 151 4.98 7.78 -0.97
CA ARG A 151 5.36 6.40 -1.22
C ARG A 151 5.58 5.63 0.08
N SER A 152 5.16 4.38 0.13
CA SER A 152 5.45 3.48 1.25
C SER A 152 5.47 2.03 0.81
N ALA A 153 6.20 1.19 1.54
CA ALA A 153 6.27 -0.24 1.31
C ALA A 153 6.06 -0.99 2.63
N GLY A 154 5.54 -2.22 2.53
CA GLY A 154 5.26 -3.08 3.68
C GLY A 154 3.86 -2.88 4.27
N TYR A 155 3.60 -3.46 5.44
CA TYR A 155 2.27 -3.39 6.05
C TYR A 155 1.85 -1.93 6.33
N SER A 156 0.62 -1.58 5.95
CA SER A 156 -0.02 -0.34 6.38
C SER A 156 -1.35 -0.63 7.07
N SER A 157 -1.51 -0.07 8.27
CA SER A 157 -2.80 -0.01 8.96
C SER A 157 -3.72 0.98 8.26
N LEU A 158 -5.03 0.87 8.50
CA LEU A 158 -6.01 1.84 8.00
C LEU A 158 -5.67 3.27 8.43
N ALA A 159 -5.33 3.47 9.71
CA ALA A 159 -4.91 4.78 10.23
C ALA A 159 -3.67 5.32 9.50
N GLY A 160 -2.71 4.44 9.18
CA GLY A 160 -1.53 4.80 8.41
C GLY A 160 -1.85 5.19 6.96
N LEU A 161 -2.87 4.57 6.35
CA LEU A 161 -3.33 4.94 5.00
C LEU A 161 -4.04 6.29 5.03
N LEU A 162 -4.98 6.48 5.96
CA LEU A 162 -5.71 7.74 6.12
C LEU A 162 -4.77 8.92 6.36
N TRP A 163 -3.76 8.76 7.22
CA TRP A 163 -2.77 9.82 7.44
C TRP A 163 -2.03 10.22 6.16
N ARG A 164 -1.68 9.24 5.32
CA ARG A 164 -0.94 9.49 4.07
C ARG A 164 -1.82 10.11 2.99
N THR A 165 -3.10 9.80 2.97
CA THR A 165 -4.01 10.28 1.92
C THR A 165 -4.70 11.59 2.27
N GLN A 166 -4.91 11.90 3.55
CA GLN A 166 -5.62 13.10 4.00
C GLN A 166 -4.74 14.33 4.24
N LYS A 167 -3.44 14.15 4.50
CA LYS A 167 -2.54 15.25 4.92
C LYS A 167 -1.70 15.89 3.82
N ILE A 168 -1.89 15.50 2.55
CA ILE A 168 -1.13 16.04 1.42
C ILE A 168 -1.99 16.99 0.60
#